data_AF-A0AAW6PEM0-F1
#
_entry.id   AF-A0AAW6PEM0-F1
#
_cell.length_a   1.000
_cell.length_b   1.000
_cell.length_c   1.000
_cell.angle_alpha   90.00
_cell.angle_beta   90.00
_cell.angle_gamma   90.00
#
_symmetry.space_group_name_H-M   'P 1'
#
loop_
_entity.id
_entity.type
_entity.pdbx_description
1 polymer ?
#
loop_
_entity_poly.entity_id
_entity_poly.type
_entity_poly.pdbx_seq_one_letter_code
_entity_poly.pdbx_strand_id
1 'polypeptide(L)'
;MIAANKKFKEVVGGISRGGESLAESLLNLLAGGFVIDDGCAFLAALKTRGGNSRLDSFPDRTGYECFINSIHIDDYVASDFVLQACLFVEALFESWRGAEGTGCRKLQAIISCDEFRAVVKFCLVRDGESWLSDNLEEYEEGILVADSLERQLLTGGL
;
A
#
# COMPACT_ATOMS: atom_id res chain seq x y z
N MET A 1 -12.41 1.18 -5.01
CA MET A 1 -12.16 2.62 -5.24
C MET A 1 -10.71 2.77 -5.61
N ILE A 2 -10.45 3.45 -6.72
CA ILE A 2 -9.11 3.86 -7.15
C ILE A 2 -9.14 5.35 -7.46
N ALA A 3 -8.15 6.10 -6.98
CA ALA A 3 -7.99 7.52 -7.27
C ALA A 3 -6.50 7.88 -7.24
N ALA A 4 -6.09 8.78 -8.13
CA ALA A 4 -4.72 9.26 -8.19
C ALA A 4 -4.69 10.75 -8.53
N ASN A 5 -3.70 11.47 -7.99
CA ASN A 5 -3.46 12.84 -8.38
C ASN A 5 -2.76 12.92 -9.75
N LYS A 6 -2.74 14.11 -10.36
CA LYS A 6 -2.11 14.32 -11.67
C LYS A 6 -0.65 13.87 -11.73
N LYS A 7 0.12 14.17 -10.68
CA LYS A 7 1.54 13.84 -10.59
C LYS A 7 1.77 12.33 -10.68
N PHE A 8 0.97 11.53 -9.98
CA PHE A 8 1.07 10.06 -10.06
C PHE A 8 0.73 9.53 -11.46
N LYS A 9 -0.32 10.08 -12.08
CA LYS A 9 -0.74 9.68 -13.44
C LYS A 9 0.34 9.97 -14.48
N GLU A 10 1.02 11.11 -14.37
CA GLU A 10 2.15 11.46 -15.24
C GLU A 10 3.29 10.44 -15.11
N VAL A 11 3.65 10.06 -13.88
CA VAL A 11 4.70 9.05 -13.64
C VAL A 11 4.30 7.69 -14.22
N VAL A 12 3.08 7.23 -13.97
CA VAL A 12 2.59 5.93 -14.49
C VAL A 12 2.44 5.93 -16.01
N GLY A 13 2.11 7.07 -16.62
CA GLY A 13 2.04 7.21 -18.08
C GLY A 13 3.37 6.96 -18.78
N GLY A 14 4.50 7.15 -18.09
CA GLY A 14 5.85 6.89 -18.60
C GLY A 14 6.33 5.44 -18.43
N ILE A 15 5.60 4.59 -17.70
CA ILE A 15 6.00 3.21 -17.41
C ILE A 15 5.68 2.30 -18.60
N SER A 16 6.68 1.56 -19.08
CA SER A 16 6.47 0.51 -20.09
C SER A 16 5.67 -0.64 -19.47
N ARG A 17 4.67 -1.16 -20.19
CA ARG A 17 3.80 -2.23 -19.70
C ARG A 17 4.08 -3.51 -20.48
N GLY A 18 4.67 -4.53 -19.85
CA GLY A 18 4.77 -5.87 -20.43
C GLY A 18 5.82 -6.79 -19.80
N GLY A 19 5.36 -7.84 -19.13
CA GLY A 19 6.20 -8.97 -18.71
C GLY A 19 7.01 -8.76 -17.43
N GLU A 20 6.76 -7.68 -16.71
CA GLU A 20 7.43 -7.37 -15.45
C GLU A 20 6.82 -8.15 -14.28
N SER A 21 7.69 -8.70 -13.43
CA SER A 21 7.32 -9.43 -12.23
C SER A 21 7.67 -8.63 -10.97
N LEU A 22 6.88 -8.80 -9.92
CA LEU A 22 7.22 -8.28 -8.60
C LEU A 22 8.54 -8.90 -8.12
N ALA A 23 9.43 -8.07 -7.57
CA ALA A 23 10.70 -8.53 -7.03
C ALA A 23 10.49 -9.56 -5.91
N GLU A 24 11.34 -10.59 -5.88
CA GLU A 24 11.25 -11.68 -4.89
C GLU A 24 11.35 -11.16 -3.45
N SER A 25 12.18 -10.14 -3.22
CA SER A 25 12.35 -9.48 -1.93
C SER A 25 11.04 -8.85 -1.42
N LEU A 26 10.23 -8.29 -2.32
CA LEU A 26 8.90 -7.75 -2.02
C LEU A 26 7.86 -8.86 -1.85
N LEU A 27 7.89 -9.91 -2.69
CA LEU A 27 7.04 -11.10 -2.53
C LEU A 27 7.23 -11.75 -1.15
N ASN A 28 8.46 -11.82 -0.67
CA ASN A 28 8.80 -12.39 0.64
C ASN A 28 8.15 -11.65 1.82
N LEU A 29 7.79 -10.37 1.67
CA LEU A 29 7.04 -9.64 2.69
C LEU A 29 5.60 -10.18 2.86
N LEU A 30 5.02 -10.73 1.79
CA LEU A 30 3.66 -11.27 1.76
C LEU A 30 3.60 -12.72 2.24
N ALA A 31 4.72 -13.46 2.21
CA ALA A 31 4.76 -14.89 2.49
C ALA A 31 4.27 -15.27 3.90
N GLY A 32 4.45 -14.39 4.88
CA GLY A 32 3.96 -14.58 6.25
C GLY A 32 2.47 -14.29 6.46
N GLY A 33 1.78 -13.79 5.44
CA GLY A 33 0.38 -13.42 5.50
C GLY A 33 0.10 -12.24 6.44
N PHE A 34 -1.16 -12.17 6.90
CA PHE A 34 -1.67 -11.07 7.71
C PHE A 34 -1.86 -11.47 9.18
N VAL A 35 -1.58 -10.53 10.07
CA VAL A 35 -1.87 -10.61 11.50
C VAL A 35 -2.96 -9.59 11.83
N ILE A 36 -4.03 -10.06 12.46
CA ILE A 36 -5.08 -9.19 13.00
C ILE A 36 -4.82 -9.00 14.50
N ASP A 37 -4.61 -7.75 14.91
CA ASP A 37 -4.23 -7.39 16.28
C ASP A 37 -4.90 -6.07 16.66
N ASP A 38 -5.63 -6.03 17.78
CA ASP A 38 -6.41 -4.85 18.25
C ASP A 38 -7.34 -4.19 17.21
N GLY A 39 -7.86 -4.99 16.27
CA GLY A 39 -8.72 -4.50 15.18
C GLY A 39 -7.96 -3.84 14.04
N CYS A 40 -6.63 -3.96 14.03
CA CYS A 40 -5.74 -3.59 12.94
C CYS A 40 -5.30 -4.83 12.13
N ALA A 41 -4.93 -4.64 10.87
CA ALA A 41 -4.35 -5.63 9.98
C ALA A 41 -2.91 -5.25 9.63
N PHE A 42 -1.99 -6.18 9.82
CA PHE A 42 -0.58 -5.99 9.50
C PHE A 42 -0.06 -7.14 8.64
N LEU A 43 0.95 -6.89 7.81
CA LEU A 43 1.77 -8.00 7.33
C LEU A 43 2.62 -8.54 8.48
N ALA A 44 2.68 -9.86 8.63
CA ALA A 44 3.45 -10.51 9.71
C ALA A 44 4.93 -10.06 9.73
N ALA A 45 5.52 -9.93 8.53
CA ALA A 45 6.90 -9.48 8.35
C ALA A 45 7.13 -8.05 8.86
N LEU A 46 6.14 -7.15 8.72
CA LEU A 46 6.24 -5.75 9.14
C LEU A 46 5.93 -5.58 10.62
N LYS A 47 4.93 -6.29 11.14
CA LYS A 47 4.59 -6.26 12.56
C LYS A 47 5.77 -6.67 13.45
N THR A 48 6.53 -7.68 13.02
CA THR A 48 7.74 -8.12 13.71
C THR A 48 8.84 -7.05 13.73
N ARG A 49 8.92 -6.23 12.66
CA ARG A 49 9.90 -5.13 12.53
C ARG A 49 9.46 -3.84 13.22
N GLY A 50 8.16 -3.65 13.42
CA GLY A 50 7.55 -2.46 14.04
C GLY A 50 7.94 -2.20 15.51
N GLY A 51 8.76 -3.07 16.10
CA GLY A 51 9.38 -2.88 17.40
C GLY A 51 8.36 -2.79 18.55
N ASN A 52 8.60 -1.85 19.46
CA ASN A 52 7.76 -1.62 20.66
C ASN A 52 6.63 -0.61 20.42
N SER A 53 6.31 -0.29 19.16
CA SER A 53 5.23 0.63 18.83
C SER A 53 3.90 0.06 19.33
N ARG A 54 3.11 0.90 19.99
CA ARG A 54 1.81 0.55 20.59
C ARG A 54 0.74 1.48 20.06
N LEU A 55 -0.50 0.99 20.00
CA LEU A 55 -1.64 1.75 19.49
C LEU A 55 -1.88 3.06 20.27
N ASP A 56 -1.58 3.08 21.57
CA ASP A 56 -1.73 4.26 22.44
C ASP A 56 -0.78 5.43 22.10
N SER A 57 0.26 5.18 21.30
CA SER A 57 1.15 6.20 20.75
C SER A 57 0.60 6.88 19.49
N PHE A 58 -0.55 6.46 18.99
CA PHE A 58 -1.16 6.98 17.76
C PHE A 58 -2.57 7.52 18.06
N PRO A 59 -3.02 8.54 17.29
CA PRO A 59 -4.35 9.12 17.50
C PRO A 59 -5.48 8.14 17.19
N ASP A 60 -5.25 7.20 16.26
CA ASP A 60 -6.23 6.22 15.81
C ASP A 60 -5.56 4.95 15.23
N ARG A 61 -6.38 4.00 14.80
CA ARG A 61 -5.91 2.71 14.25
C ARG A 61 -5.33 2.86 12.86
N THR A 62 -5.88 3.74 12.05
CA THR A 62 -5.38 4.04 10.70
C THR A 62 -3.95 4.56 10.75
N GLY A 63 -3.64 5.50 11.64
CA GLY A 63 -2.31 6.04 11.84
C GLY A 63 -1.32 4.99 12.33
N TYR A 64 -1.75 4.13 13.25
CA TYR A 64 -0.92 3.01 13.72
C TYR A 64 -0.64 1.98 12.60
N GLU A 65 -1.65 1.59 11.84
CA GLU A 65 -1.51 0.69 10.68
C GLU A 65 -0.58 1.29 9.65
N CYS A 66 -0.84 2.50 9.17
CA CYS A 66 -0.03 3.16 8.14
C CYS A 66 1.41 3.45 8.59
N PHE A 67 1.68 3.50 9.90
CA PHE A 67 3.04 3.58 10.43
C PHE A 67 3.77 2.23 10.31
N ILE A 68 3.15 1.15 10.78
CA ILE A 68 3.76 -0.20 10.76
C ILE A 68 3.80 -0.78 9.35
N ASN A 69 2.72 -0.62 8.60
CA ASN A 69 2.53 -1.07 7.22
C ASN A 69 3.12 -0.07 6.22
N SER A 70 4.28 0.50 6.52
CA SER A 70 4.99 1.44 5.64
C SER A 70 6.18 0.73 5.01
N ILE A 71 6.18 0.65 3.68
CA ILE A 71 7.22 -0.04 2.91
C ILE A 71 7.84 0.95 1.95
N HIS A 72 9.14 1.21 2.13
CA HIS A 72 9.95 1.96 1.18
C HIS A 72 10.40 0.97 0.09
N ILE A 73 9.90 1.14 -1.13
CA ILE A 73 10.15 0.19 -2.22
C ILE A 73 11.62 0.22 -2.65
N ASP A 74 12.25 1.38 -2.54
CA ASP A 74 13.67 1.61 -2.78
C ASP A 74 14.61 0.83 -1.85
N ASP A 75 14.12 0.30 -0.71
CA ASP A 75 14.89 -0.62 0.13
C ASP A 75 14.99 -2.05 -0.46
N TYR A 76 14.18 -2.39 -1.47
CA TYR A 76 14.01 -3.77 -1.97
C TYR A 76 14.42 -3.95 -3.42
N VAL A 77 14.45 -2.88 -4.22
CA VAL A 77 14.76 -2.90 -5.65
C VAL A 77 15.65 -1.71 -6.02
N ALA A 78 16.37 -1.80 -7.14
CA ALA A 78 17.30 -0.75 -7.58
C ALA A 78 16.68 0.26 -8.58
N SER A 79 15.55 -0.09 -9.19
CA SER A 79 14.86 0.72 -10.21
C SER A 79 13.36 0.42 -10.22
N ASP A 80 12.62 1.14 -11.07
CA ASP A 80 11.19 0.87 -11.36
C ASP A 80 10.28 0.95 -10.12
N PHE A 81 10.61 1.86 -9.20
CA PHE A 81 9.98 1.94 -7.87
C PHE A 81 8.45 2.02 -7.94
N VAL A 82 7.90 2.86 -8.82
CA VAL A 82 6.43 3.02 -8.94
C VAL A 82 5.79 1.78 -9.56
N LEU A 83 6.44 1.14 -10.53
CA LEU A 83 5.95 -0.12 -11.09
C LEU A 83 5.94 -1.22 -10.02
N GLN A 84 7.04 -1.37 -9.28
CA GLN A 84 7.16 -2.35 -8.20
C GLN A 84 6.18 -2.06 -7.07
N ALA A 85 5.91 -0.78 -6.75
CA ALA A 85 4.87 -0.39 -5.80
C ALA A 85 3.48 -0.84 -6.25
N CYS A 86 3.12 -0.60 -7.52
CA CYS A 86 1.84 -1.02 -8.09
C CYS A 86 1.70 -2.56 -8.09
N LEU A 87 2.72 -3.27 -8.57
CA LEU A 87 2.75 -4.75 -8.55
C LEU A 87 2.65 -5.30 -7.13
N PHE A 88 3.33 -4.65 -6.18
CA PHE A 88 3.25 -5.02 -4.77
C PHE A 88 1.84 -4.86 -4.21
N VAL A 89 1.16 -3.74 -4.48
CA VAL A 89 -0.20 -3.51 -4.01
C VAL A 89 -1.19 -4.49 -4.64
N GLU A 90 -1.04 -4.82 -5.93
CA GLU A 90 -1.86 -5.85 -6.58
C GLU A 90 -1.70 -7.22 -5.89
N ALA A 91 -0.46 -7.64 -5.65
CA ALA A 91 -0.15 -8.88 -4.94
C ALA A 91 -0.62 -8.85 -3.47
N LEU A 92 -0.50 -7.71 -2.79
CA LEU A 92 -1.02 -7.47 -1.45
C LEU A 92 -2.53 -7.67 -1.39
N PHE A 93 -3.28 -7.09 -2.34
CA PHE A 93 -4.73 -7.24 -2.40
C PHE A 93 -5.15 -8.66 -2.76
N GLU A 94 -4.42 -9.34 -3.64
CA GLU A 94 -4.66 -10.76 -3.92
C GLU A 94 -4.46 -11.62 -2.67
N SER A 95 -3.35 -11.43 -1.96
CA SER A 95 -3.07 -12.09 -0.69
C SER A 95 -4.16 -11.80 0.35
N TRP A 96 -4.60 -10.54 0.46
CA TRP A 96 -5.67 -10.13 1.38
C TRP A 96 -6.99 -10.84 1.08
N ARG A 97 -7.40 -10.90 -0.20
CA ARG A 97 -8.64 -11.59 -0.61
C ARG A 97 -8.60 -13.09 -0.35
N GLY A 98 -7.43 -13.71 -0.42
CA GLY A 98 -7.25 -15.13 -0.14
C GLY A 98 -7.09 -15.49 1.34
N ALA A 99 -6.80 -14.50 2.21
CA ALA A 99 -6.51 -14.74 3.61
C ALA A 99 -7.78 -15.02 4.42
N GLU A 100 -7.72 -16.02 5.30
CA GLU A 100 -8.79 -16.32 6.26
C GLU A 100 -8.93 -15.19 7.30
N GLY A 101 -10.15 -14.93 7.76
CA GLY A 101 -10.41 -13.93 8.80
C GLY A 101 -10.46 -12.46 8.32
N THR A 102 -10.28 -12.21 7.02
CA THR A 102 -10.43 -10.87 6.41
C THR A 102 -11.89 -10.45 6.26
N GLY A 103 -12.81 -11.43 6.15
CA GLY A 103 -14.25 -11.20 6.12
C GLY A 103 -14.66 -10.24 5.01
N CYS A 104 -15.60 -9.33 5.31
CA CYS A 104 -16.02 -8.26 4.38
C CYS A 104 -15.18 -6.97 4.53
N ARG A 105 -14.05 -7.02 5.25
CA ARG A 105 -13.24 -5.83 5.51
C ARG A 105 -12.46 -5.43 4.27
N LYS A 106 -12.35 -4.12 4.08
CA LYS A 106 -11.67 -3.54 2.94
C LYS A 106 -10.29 -3.05 3.36
N LEU A 107 -9.25 -3.50 2.65
CA LEU A 107 -7.91 -2.95 2.80
C LEU A 107 -7.76 -1.78 1.83
N GLN A 108 -7.19 -0.67 2.26
CA GLN A 108 -6.79 0.44 1.41
C GLN A 108 -5.28 0.50 1.37
N ALA A 109 -4.71 0.64 0.18
CA ALA A 109 -3.32 0.91 -0.04
C ALA A 109 -3.13 2.30 -0.64
N ILE A 110 -2.03 2.93 -0.27
CA ILE A 110 -1.64 4.27 -0.65
C ILE A 110 -0.21 4.17 -1.17
N ILE A 111 0.02 4.60 -2.40
CA ILE A 111 1.35 4.75 -2.96
C ILE A 111 1.65 6.24 -3.00
N SER A 112 2.74 6.65 -2.35
CA SER A 112 3.35 7.94 -2.58
C SER A 112 4.66 7.78 -3.34
N CYS A 113 4.93 8.65 -4.30
CA CYS A 113 6.15 8.58 -5.08
C CYS A 113 6.65 9.96 -5.53
N ASP A 114 7.95 10.02 -5.75
CA ASP A 114 8.62 11.11 -6.45
C ASP A 114 9.58 10.52 -7.50
N GLU A 115 10.52 11.33 -8.00
CA GLU A 115 11.50 10.91 -9.01
C GLU A 115 12.49 9.84 -8.52
N PHE A 116 12.65 9.67 -7.20
CA PHE A 116 13.72 8.87 -6.61
C PHE A 116 13.24 7.74 -5.71
N ARG A 117 11.97 7.73 -5.27
CA ARG A 117 11.46 6.75 -4.32
C ARG A 117 9.96 6.50 -4.49
N ALA A 118 9.52 5.36 -3.96
CA ALA A 118 8.11 5.04 -3.81
C ALA A 118 7.87 4.40 -2.44
N VAL A 119 6.83 4.85 -1.74
CA VAL A 119 6.42 4.31 -0.45
C VAL A 119 5.01 3.76 -0.57
N VAL A 120 4.82 2.52 -0.12
CA VAL A 120 3.50 1.91 0.02
C VAL A 120 3.10 1.91 1.48
N LYS A 121 1.92 2.45 1.76
CA LYS A 121 1.23 2.32 3.05
C LYS A 121 -0.09 1.59 2.87
N PHE A 122 -0.54 0.86 3.89
CA PHE A 122 -1.89 0.28 3.86
C PHE A 122 -2.53 0.15 5.24
N CYS A 123 -3.85 0.23 5.26
CA CYS A 123 -4.69 0.18 6.46
C CYS A 123 -6.06 -0.41 6.12
N LEU A 124 -6.84 -0.76 7.15
CA LEU A 124 -8.25 -1.09 6.95
C LEU A 124 -9.08 0.18 6.79
N VAL A 125 -10.05 0.15 5.88
CA VAL A 125 -11.03 1.24 5.73
C VAL A 125 -11.99 1.23 6.92
N ARG A 126 -12.12 2.37 7.60
CA ARG A 126 -13.01 2.59 8.75
C ARG A 126 -13.79 3.87 8.58
N ASP A 127 -15.00 3.91 9.13
CA ASP A 127 -15.81 5.13 9.15
C ASP A 127 -15.16 6.17 10.06
N GLY A 128 -14.90 7.37 9.52
CA GLY A 128 -14.36 8.50 10.28
C GLY A 128 -12.84 8.52 10.46
N GLU A 129 -12.11 7.54 9.92
CA GLU A 129 -10.64 7.53 9.91
C GLU A 129 -10.12 7.57 8.47
N SER A 130 -9.08 8.37 8.21
CA SER A 130 -8.41 8.43 6.91
C SER A 130 -6.94 8.82 7.10
N TRP A 131 -6.06 8.21 6.31
CA TRP A 131 -4.66 8.61 6.25
C TRP A 131 -4.44 9.86 5.37
N LEU A 132 -5.26 10.02 4.32
CA LEU A 132 -5.13 11.10 3.35
C LEU A 132 -6.18 12.18 3.57
N SER A 133 -5.82 13.41 3.19
CA SER A 133 -6.77 14.50 2.93
C SER A 133 -7.70 14.13 1.78
N ASP A 134 -8.92 14.66 1.79
CA ASP A 134 -9.89 14.51 0.71
C ASP A 134 -9.37 15.09 -0.63
N ASN A 135 -8.44 16.04 -0.57
CA ASN A 135 -7.83 16.66 -1.74
C ASN A 135 -6.43 16.10 -2.03
N LEU A 136 -6.35 15.08 -2.91
CA LEU A 136 -5.08 14.44 -3.28
C LEU A 136 -4.11 15.37 -4.06
N GLU A 137 -4.60 16.46 -4.64
CA GLU A 137 -3.77 17.38 -5.44
C GLU A 137 -2.90 18.30 -4.56
N GLU A 138 -3.21 18.44 -3.27
CA GLU A 138 -2.42 19.22 -2.30
C GLU A 138 -1.09 18.56 -1.94
N TYR A 139 -0.95 17.27 -2.19
CA TYR A 139 0.30 16.56 -1.95
C TYR A 139 1.35 16.95 -2.99
N GLU A 140 2.57 17.23 -2.53
CA GLU A 140 3.72 17.53 -3.40
C GLU A 140 4.14 16.29 -4.21
N GLU A 141 4.00 15.10 -3.62
CA GLU A 141 4.31 13.81 -4.22
C GLU A 141 3.17 13.32 -5.14
N GLY A 142 3.50 12.37 -6.02
CA GLY A 142 2.50 11.56 -6.72
C GLY A 142 1.79 10.64 -5.75
N ILE A 143 0.46 10.71 -5.68
CA ILE A 143 -0.37 9.87 -4.80
C ILE A 143 -1.31 9.00 -5.63
N LEU A 144 -1.34 7.71 -5.31
CA LEU A 144 -2.40 6.76 -5.66
C LEU A 144 -3.01 6.22 -4.38
N VAL A 145 -4.33 6.14 -4.34
CA VAL A 145 -5.08 5.38 -3.34
C VAL A 145 -5.93 4.34 -4.05
N ALA A 146 -5.89 3.11 -3.56
CA ALA A 146 -6.69 2.01 -4.08
C ALA A 146 -7.19 1.15 -2.93
N ASP A 147 -8.27 0.39 -3.16
CA ASP A 147 -8.76 -0.57 -2.19
C ASP A 147 -8.77 -2.00 -2.73
N SER A 148 -8.86 -2.97 -1.82
CA SER A 148 -8.71 -4.40 -2.13
C SER A 148 -9.82 -4.99 -3.00
N LEU A 149 -10.85 -4.21 -3.34
CA LEU A 149 -11.85 -4.60 -4.32
C LEU A 149 -11.34 -4.39 -5.76
N GLU A 150 -10.34 -3.53 -5.93
CA GLU A 150 -9.63 -3.35 -7.20
C GLU A 150 -8.78 -4.58 -7.53
N ARG A 151 -8.81 -4.98 -8.81
CA ARG A 151 -8.08 -6.16 -9.30
C ARG A 151 -6.78 -5.82 -9.99
N GLN A 152 -6.70 -4.66 -10.64
CA GLN A 152 -5.54 -4.22 -11.40
C GLN A 152 -5.45 -2.70 -11.29
N LEU A 153 -4.30 -2.21 -10.86
CA LEU A 153 -4.02 -0.78 -10.72
C LEU A 153 -3.53 -0.20 -12.04
N LEU A 154 -2.71 -0.96 -12.78
CA LEU A 154 -2.05 -0.45 -13.99
C LEU A 154 -2.95 -0.47 -15.23
N THR A 155 -3.99 -1.30 -15.28
CA THR A 155 -4.92 -1.40 -16.41
C THR A 155 -6.28 -0.74 -16.15
N GLY A 156 -6.59 -0.47 -14.88
CA GLY A 156 -7.86 0.09 -14.42
C GLY A 156 -7.90 1.61 -14.49
N GLY A 157 -8.02 2.18 -15.68
CA GLY A 157 -8.52 3.56 -15.89
C GLY A 157 -7.87 4.69 -15.07
N LEU A 158 -6.60 4.58 -14.68
CA LEU A 158 -5.83 5.69 -14.11
C LEU A 158 -5.64 6.83 -15.10
#